data_AF-A0A8J3DB49-F1
#
_entry.id   AF-A0A8J3DB49-F1
#
_cell.length_a   1.000
_cell.length_b   1.000
_cell.length_c   1.000
_cell.angle_alpha   90.00
_cell.angle_beta   90.00
_cell.angle_gamma   90.00
#
_symmetry.space_group_name_H-M   'P 1'
#
loop_
_entity.id
_entity.type
_entity.pdbx_description
1 polymer ?
#
loop_
_entity_poly.entity_id
_entity_poly.type
_entity_poly.pdbx_seq_one_letter_code
_entity_poly.pdbx_strand_id
1 'polypeptide(L)'
;MSHSVRLSDELVNKAKEQSKKFHRSAAQQIEHWAALGQMMEPVLSFDVRAKAEALTRENFERTLSEVETPEGRTKAQAVIHRTSEKSLH
;
A
#
# COMPACT_ATOMS: atom_id res chain seq x y z
N MET A 1 9.73 -24.68 10.91
CA MET A 1 8.48 -25.14 11.56
C MET A 1 7.40 -25.14 10.50
N SER A 2 6.80 -26.29 10.17
CA SER A 2 5.68 -26.36 9.23
C SER A 2 4.37 -26.55 9.99
N HIS A 3 3.41 -25.68 9.74
CA HIS A 3 2.06 -25.81 10.27
C HIS A 3 1.10 -26.12 9.10
N SER A 4 0.23 -27.12 9.28
CA SER A 4 -0.77 -27.46 8.28
C SER A 4 -1.95 -26.49 8.38
N VAL A 5 -2.26 -25.81 7.28
CA VAL A 5 -3.39 -24.88 7.18
C VAL A 5 -4.24 -25.30 5.99
N ARG A 6 -5.57 -25.33 6.16
CA ARG A 6 -6.49 -25.56 5.04
C ARG A 6 -6.58 -24.29 4.20
N LEU A 7 -6.29 -24.43 2.90
CA LEU A 7 -6.39 -23.36 1.92
C LEU A 7 -7.40 -23.76 0.85
N SER A 8 -8.04 -22.78 0.20
CA SER A 8 -8.92 -23.07 -0.92
C SER A 8 -8.13 -23.59 -2.12
N ASP A 9 -8.74 -24.51 -2.88
CA ASP A 9 -8.14 -25.02 -4.12
C ASP A 9 -7.85 -23.90 -5.11
N GLU A 10 -8.70 -22.88 -5.15
CA GLU A 10 -8.52 -21.69 -5.98
C GLU A 10 -7.21 -20.96 -5.64
N LEU A 11 -6.94 -20.70 -4.37
CA LEU A 11 -5.71 -20.03 -3.93
C LEU A 11 -4.48 -20.87 -4.28
N VAL A 12 -4.55 -22.18 -4.03
CA VAL A 12 -3.45 -23.11 -4.33
C VAL A 12 -3.18 -23.17 -5.83
N ASN A 13 -4.22 -23.21 -6.67
CA ASN A 13 -4.08 -23.27 -8.11
C ASN A 13 -3.49 -21.96 -8.68
N LYS A 14 -3.95 -20.80 -8.19
CA LYS A 14 -3.37 -19.50 -8.55
C LYS A 14 -1.89 -19.41 -8.13
N ALA A 15 -1.56 -19.89 -6.93
CA ALA A 15 -0.18 -19.92 -6.46
C ALA A 15 0.71 -20.79 -7.37
N LYS A 16 0.25 -21.99 -7.76
CA LYS A 16 0.98 -22.87 -8.69
C LYS A 16 1.21 -22.23 -10.06
N GLU A 17 0.24 -21.48 -10.58
CA GLU A 17 0.39 -20.81 -11.86
C GLU A 17 1.43 -19.68 -11.80
N GLN A 18 1.34 -18.84 -10.78
CA GLN A 18 2.20 -17.67 -10.62
C GLN A 18 3.62 -18.08 -10.20
N SER A 19 3.76 -19.12 -9.38
CA SER A 19 5.06 -19.58 -8.90
C SER A 19 5.97 -20.05 -10.04
N LYS A 20 5.41 -20.53 -11.16
CA LYS A 20 6.17 -20.87 -12.37
C LYS A 20 6.89 -19.66 -12.96
N LYS A 21 6.24 -18.49 -12.97
CA LYS A 21 6.79 -17.25 -13.52
C LYS A 21 7.94 -16.69 -12.67
N PHE A 22 7.88 -16.93 -11.36
CA PHE A 22 8.83 -16.40 -10.39
C PHE A 22 9.81 -17.46 -9.85
N HIS A 23 9.83 -18.65 -10.44
CA HIS A 23 10.68 -19.78 -10.03
C HIS A 23 10.58 -20.12 -8.53
N ARG A 24 9.35 -20.15 -8.00
CA ARG A 24 9.03 -20.49 -6.59
C ARG A 24 8.20 -21.77 -6.51
N SER A 25 8.21 -22.42 -5.35
CA SER A 25 7.17 -23.39 -5.02
C SER A 25 5.82 -22.68 -4.78
N ALA A 26 4.71 -23.41 -4.87
CA ALA A 26 3.40 -22.84 -4.58
C ALA A 26 3.31 -22.31 -3.12
N ALA A 27 3.93 -23.03 -2.17
CA ALA A 27 4.01 -22.59 -0.78
C ALA A 27 4.81 -21.28 -0.64
N GLN A 28 5.99 -21.20 -1.24
CA GLN A 28 6.81 -19.98 -1.26
C GLN A 28 6.09 -18.81 -1.93
N GLN A 29 5.28 -19.06 -2.96
CA GLN A 29 4.48 -18.03 -3.62
C GLN A 29 3.37 -17.50 -2.70
N ILE A 30 2.73 -18.36 -1.90
CA ILE A 30 1.72 -17.97 -0.91
C ILE A 30 2.37 -17.16 0.22
N GLU A 31 3.53 -17.60 0.74
CA GLU A 31 4.28 -16.86 1.75
C GLU A 31 4.70 -15.47 1.23
N HIS A 32 5.13 -15.38 -0.02
CA HIS A 32 5.46 -14.11 -0.65
C HIS A 32 4.26 -13.15 -0.71
N TRP A 33 3.08 -13.65 -1.10
CA TRP A 33 1.85 -12.84 -1.08
C TRP A 33 1.44 -12.43 0.33
N ALA A 34 1.59 -13.30 1.32
CA ALA A 34 1.31 -12.96 2.70
C ALA A 34 2.24 -11.85 3.21
N ALA A 35 3.53 -11.91 2.90
CA ALA A 35 4.50 -10.87 3.25
C ALA A 35 4.17 -9.53 2.57
N LEU A 36 3.79 -9.56 1.28
CA LEU A 36 3.33 -8.36 0.57
C LEU A 36 2.06 -7.79 1.20
N GLY A 37 1.08 -8.62 1.52
CA GLY A 37 -0.15 -8.21 2.19
C GLY A 37 0.12 -7.52 3.52
N GLN A 38 0.97 -8.12 4.37
CA GLN A 38 1.38 -7.51 5.65
C GLN A 38 2.07 -6.15 5.48
N MET A 39 2.92 -6.01 4.47
CA MET A 39 3.60 -4.73 4.18
C MET A 39 2.62 -3.68 3.64
N MET A 40 1.65 -4.08 2.84
CA MET A 40 0.66 -3.18 2.26
C MET A 40 -0.48 -2.86 3.23
N GLU A 41 -0.73 -3.70 4.24
CA GLU A 41 -1.83 -3.53 5.18
C GLU A 41 -1.88 -2.10 5.76
N PRO A 42 -0.80 -1.50 6.30
CA PRO A 42 -0.85 -0.14 6.83
C PRO A 42 -1.19 0.92 5.79
N VAL A 43 -0.83 0.71 4.53
CA VAL A 43 -1.12 1.63 3.42
C VAL A 43 -2.58 1.49 2.98
N LEU A 44 -3.10 0.26 2.99
CA LEU A 44 -4.43 -0.08 2.52
C LEU A 44 -5.52 0.03 3.61
N SER A 45 -5.12 -0.09 4.88
CA SER A 45 -6.00 0.01 6.05
C SER A 45 -6.35 1.45 6.40
N PHE A 46 -5.62 2.44 5.86
CA PHE A 46 -6.04 3.85 5.90
C PHE A 46 -7.11 4.10 4.86
N ASP A 47 -8.37 3.87 5.27
CA ASP A 47 -9.63 4.16 4.58
C ASP A 47 -9.47 4.49 3.09
N VAL A 48 -8.97 3.49 2.35
CA VAL A 48 -8.70 3.60 0.91
C VAL A 48 -9.98 3.95 0.17
N ARG A 49 -11.13 3.58 0.73
CA ARG A 49 -12.43 3.93 0.20
C ARG A 49 -12.76 5.41 0.41
N ALA A 50 -12.68 5.93 1.64
CA ALA A 50 -12.90 7.36 1.87
C ALA A 50 -11.91 8.25 1.10
N LYS A 51 -10.65 7.80 0.94
CA LYS A 51 -9.66 8.52 0.14
C LYS A 51 -9.85 8.34 -1.36
N ALA A 52 -10.24 7.18 -1.87
CA ALA A 52 -10.53 7.01 -3.30
C ALA A 52 -11.75 7.83 -3.72
N GLU A 53 -12.76 7.93 -2.85
CA GLU A 53 -13.91 8.83 -3.01
C GLU A 53 -13.50 10.30 -2.90
N ALA A 54 -12.52 10.63 -2.04
CA ALA A 54 -11.97 11.99 -1.94
C ALA A 54 -10.99 12.35 -3.08
N LEU A 55 -10.32 11.38 -3.69
CA LEU A 55 -9.35 11.55 -4.79
C LEU A 55 -10.03 11.54 -6.16
N THR A 56 -11.15 12.24 -6.31
CA THR A 56 -11.65 12.60 -7.64
C THR A 56 -10.68 13.57 -8.30
N ARG A 57 -10.61 13.57 -9.64
CA ARG A 57 -9.78 14.54 -10.39
C ARG A 57 -10.09 15.98 -9.95
N GLU A 58 -11.36 16.30 -9.71
CA GLU A 58 -11.78 17.63 -9.26
C GLU A 58 -11.22 18.00 -7.88
N ASN A 59 -11.26 17.08 -6.91
CA ASN A 59 -10.71 17.32 -5.57
C ASN A 59 -9.18 17.37 -5.58
N PHE A 60 -8.54 16.59 -6.47
CA PHE A 60 -7.10 16.63 -6.67
C PHE A 60 -6.65 17.98 -7.23
N GLU A 61 -7.27 18.47 -8.31
CA GLU A 61 -6.95 19.78 -8.91
C GLU A 61 -7.21 20.92 -7.91
N ARG A 62 -8.29 20.85 -7.12
CA ARG A 62 -8.57 21.81 -6.04
C ARG A 62 -7.44 21.82 -5.00
N THR A 63 -7.04 20.65 -4.51
CA THR A 63 -5.95 20.54 -3.54
C THR A 63 -4.62 21.05 -4.12
N LEU A 64 -4.34 20.76 -5.40
CA LEU A 64 -3.15 21.25 -6.09
C LEU A 64 -3.14 22.78 -6.17
N SER A 65 -4.28 23.39 -6.52
CA SER A 65 -4.43 24.85 -6.59
C SER A 65 -4.22 25.54 -5.24
N GLU A 66 -4.58 24.88 -4.13
CA GLU A 66 -4.35 25.41 -2.78
C GLU A 66 -2.85 25.37 -2.40
N VAL A 67 -2.15 24.29 -2.77
CA VAL A 67 -0.70 24.14 -2.51
C VAL A 67 0.13 25.09 -3.38
N GLU A 68 -0.38 25.52 -4.53
CA GLU A 68 0.32 26.48 -5.39
C GLU A 68 0.31 27.92 -4.85
N THR A 69 -0.54 28.23 -3.86
CA THR A 69 -0.54 29.53 -3.18
C THR A 69 0.68 29.71 -2.26
N PRO A 70 1.14 30.95 -2.00
CA PRO A 70 2.25 31.19 -1.08
C PRO A 70 2.02 30.58 0.30
N GLU A 71 0.80 30.68 0.83
CA GLU A 71 0.41 30.15 2.14
C GLU A 71 0.34 28.62 2.16
N GLY A 72 -0.14 28.02 1.07
CA GLY A 72 -0.15 26.57 0.87
C GLY A 72 1.25 25.97 0.83
N ARG A 73 2.18 26.62 0.13
CA ARG A 73 3.59 26.21 0.09
C ARG A 73 4.26 26.25 1.46
N THR A 74 4.03 27.30 2.24
CA THR A 74 4.58 27.41 3.60
C THR A 74 4.05 26.30 4.51
N LYS A 75 2.74 25.98 4.44
CA LYS A 75 2.16 24.87 5.20
C LYS A 75 2.71 23.51 4.78
N ALA A 76 2.84 23.26 3.47
CA ALA A 76 3.38 22.02 2.94
C ALA A 76 4.84 21.81 3.38
N GLN A 77 5.68 22.86 3.29
CA GLN A 77 7.07 22.83 3.77
C GLN A 77 7.17 22.54 5.26
N ALA A 78 6.30 23.13 6.08
CA ALA A 78 6.27 22.88 7.53
C ALA A 78 5.90 21.42 7.85
N VAL A 79 4.97 20.81 7.10
CA VAL A 79 4.63 19.39 7.26
C VAL A 79 5.80 18.50 6.87
N ILE A 80 6.45 18.78 5.74
CA ILE A 80 7.61 18.01 5.25
C ILE A 80 8.73 18.04 6.29
N HIS A 81 9.10 19.21 6.80
CA HIS A 81 10.11 19.37 7.85
C HIS A 81 9.78 18.55 9.11
N ARG A 82 8.55 18.66 9.59
CA ARG A 82 8.08 17.92 10.77
C ARG A 82 8.14 16.40 10.57
N THR A 83 7.83 15.92 9.37
CA THR A 83 7.89 14.47 9.07
C THR A 83 9.30 13.96 8.83
N SER A 84 10.20 14.77 8.26
CA SER A 84 11.60 14.38 8.08
C SER A 84 12.36 14.31 9.41
N GLU A 85 12.03 15.16 10.38
CA GLU A 85 12.61 15.11 11.72
C GLU A 85 12.12 13.90 12.54
N LYS A 86 10.85 13.50 12.37
CA LYS A 86 10.27 12.33 13.05
C LYS A 86 10.76 10.98 12.52
N SER A 87 11.40 10.92 11.36
CA SER A 87 11.92 9.68 10.74
C SER A 87 13.36 9.33 11.20
N LEU A 88 13.97 10.16 12.05
CA LEU A 88 15.35 10.02 12.54
C LEU A 88 15.46 9.47 13.97
N HIS A 89 14.36 9.01 14.57
CA HIS A 89 14.29 8.34 15.88
C HIS A 89 13.49 7.04 15.74
#